data_AF-A0A9P7DNZ0-F1
#
_entry.id   AF-A0A9P7DNZ0-F1
#
_cell.length_a   1.000
_cell.length_b   1.000
_cell.length_c   1.000
_cell.angle_alpha   90.00
_cell.angle_beta   90.00
_cell.angle_gamma   90.00
#
_symmetry.space_group_name_H-M   'P 1'
#
loop_
_entity.id
_entity.type
_entity.pdbx_description
1 polymer ?
#
loop_
_entity_poly.entity_id
_entity_poly.type
_entity_poly.pdbx_seq_one_letter_code
_entity_poly.pdbx_strand_id
1 'polypeptide(L)'
;PAPPPNRSPDNWSSYQNCVKFETAKFLYMHNQMSAGDINVLLDLWAATLLQHNNKPLFADCHNVHKNIDHTPLGDIKWQSFKVQYTGQKPTHNVLLWMDQSHDVWYHDPHEVIQNILGNPDYATEMDYQPYHEYSADGNEHQWQDFMSRDWAWNQADIISKDPDTVGSTFVLVILGSDKITVSVATGTNDYYPLYVSIGNI
;
A
#
# COMPACT_ATOMS: atom_id res chain seq x y z
N PRO A 1 0.50 2.85 -18.34
CA PRO A 1 -0.16 1.57 -17.95
C PRO A 1 -1.57 1.54 -18.55
N ALA A 2 -2.00 0.42 -19.14
CA ALA A 2 -3.38 0.32 -19.60
C ALA A 2 -4.31 0.30 -18.38
N PRO A 3 -5.46 1.02 -18.39
CA PRO A 3 -6.40 0.97 -17.28
C PRO A 3 -6.83 -0.48 -17.04
N PRO A 4 -7.03 -0.89 -15.78
CA PRO A 4 -7.54 -2.22 -15.48
C PRO A 4 -8.85 -2.42 -16.25
N PRO A 5 -9.04 -3.56 -16.93
CA PRO A 5 -10.26 -3.80 -17.69
C PRO A 5 -11.48 -3.72 -16.76
N ASN A 6 -12.56 -3.12 -17.24
CA ASN A 6 -13.84 -3.06 -16.54
C ASN A 6 -14.23 -4.46 -16.09
N ARG A 7 -14.26 -4.68 -14.77
CA ARG A 7 -14.61 -5.97 -14.18
C ARG A 7 -16.12 -6.16 -14.34
N SER A 8 -16.54 -7.31 -14.88
CA SER A 8 -17.95 -7.70 -14.89
C SER A 8 -18.53 -7.65 -13.47
N PRO A 9 -19.80 -7.25 -13.27
CA PRO A 9 -20.46 -7.28 -11.96
C PRO A 9 -20.43 -8.65 -11.27
N ASP A 10 -20.32 -9.73 -12.05
CA ASP A 10 -20.24 -11.11 -11.57
C ASP A 10 -18.79 -11.63 -11.45
N ASN A 11 -17.79 -10.76 -11.61
CA ASN A 11 -16.39 -11.15 -11.54
C ASN A 11 -15.90 -11.27 -10.09
N TRP A 12 -16.19 -12.40 -9.47
CA TRP A 12 -15.67 -12.81 -8.16
C TRP A 12 -14.30 -13.49 -8.27
N SER A 13 -13.45 -13.04 -9.20
CA SER A 13 -12.09 -13.56 -9.41
C SER A 13 -11.34 -13.69 -8.07
N SER A 14 -10.68 -14.84 -7.89
CA SER A 14 -10.08 -15.37 -6.64
C SER A 14 -11.04 -16.00 -5.60
N TYR A 15 -12.34 -15.70 -5.60
CA TYR A 15 -13.30 -16.20 -4.61
C TYR A 15 -14.37 -17.15 -5.17
N GLN A 16 -14.39 -17.45 -6.46
CA GLN A 16 -15.37 -18.31 -7.13
C GLN A 16 -16.82 -17.75 -7.17
N ASN A 17 -17.30 -17.15 -6.08
CA ASN A 17 -18.64 -16.55 -5.98
C ASN A 17 -18.72 -15.48 -4.88
N CYS A 18 -19.82 -14.72 -4.89
CA CYS A 18 -20.13 -13.68 -3.90
C CYS A 18 -20.11 -14.19 -2.46
N VAL A 19 -20.72 -15.35 -2.20
CA VAL A 19 -20.86 -15.90 -0.84
C VAL A 19 -19.49 -16.17 -0.21
N LYS A 20 -18.55 -16.71 -0.98
CA LYS A 20 -17.20 -17.00 -0.53
C LYS A 20 -16.40 -15.71 -0.26
N PHE A 21 -16.58 -14.68 -1.09
CA PHE A 21 -16.01 -13.35 -0.84
C PHE A 21 -16.56 -12.71 0.44
N GLU A 22 -17.89 -12.64 0.58
CA GLU A 22 -18.54 -12.05 1.76
C GLU A 22 -18.21 -12.82 3.05
N THR A 23 -18.03 -14.14 2.96
CA THR A 23 -17.56 -14.96 4.09
C THR A 23 -16.14 -14.55 4.51
N ALA A 24 -15.19 -14.44 3.56
CA ALA A 24 -13.83 -14.00 3.89
C ALA A 24 -13.81 -12.59 4.47
N LYS A 25 -14.56 -11.66 3.86
CA LYS A 25 -14.70 -10.28 4.32
C LYS A 25 -15.30 -10.22 5.73
N PHE A 26 -16.34 -11.00 6.01
CA PHE A 26 -16.96 -11.05 7.33
C PHE A 26 -15.99 -11.57 8.39
N LEU A 27 -15.32 -12.69 8.13
CA LEU A 27 -14.38 -13.30 9.08
C LEU A 27 -13.17 -12.40 9.35
N TYR A 28 -12.61 -11.79 8.30
CA TYR A 28 -11.37 -11.02 8.38
C TYR A 28 -11.61 -9.56 8.79
N MET A 29 -12.50 -8.82 8.10
CA MET A 29 -12.65 -7.37 8.32
C MET A 29 -13.65 -7.04 9.43
N HIS A 30 -14.80 -7.72 9.46
CA HIS A 30 -15.89 -7.35 10.36
C HIS A 30 -15.77 -8.00 11.74
N ASN A 31 -15.51 -9.30 11.78
CA ASN A 31 -15.40 -10.05 13.04
C ASN A 31 -13.96 -10.04 13.57
N GLN A 32 -12.95 -9.97 12.69
CA GLN A 32 -11.53 -10.12 13.04
C GLN A 32 -11.29 -11.40 13.84
N MET A 33 -11.95 -12.47 13.39
CA MET A 33 -12.02 -13.73 14.11
C MET A 33 -10.63 -14.37 14.21
N SER A 34 -10.29 -14.94 15.38
CA SER A 34 -9.00 -15.58 15.56
C SER A 34 -8.84 -16.79 14.62
N ALA A 35 -7.61 -17.13 14.25
CA ALA A 35 -7.36 -18.27 13.37
C ALA A 35 -7.91 -19.59 13.94
N GLY A 36 -7.88 -19.75 15.26
CA GLY A 36 -8.47 -20.89 15.95
C GLY A 36 -9.99 -20.94 15.82
N ASP A 37 -10.65 -19.80 16.05
CA ASP A 37 -12.11 -19.71 15.94
C ASP A 37 -12.60 -19.89 14.50
N ILE A 38 -11.84 -19.37 13.51
CA ILE A 38 -12.11 -19.59 12.08
C ILE A 38 -12.06 -21.10 11.77
N ASN A 39 -11.05 -21.82 12.25
CA ASN A 39 -10.96 -23.27 12.04
C ASN A 39 -12.14 -24.00 12.67
N VAL A 40 -12.49 -23.67 13.92
CA VAL A 40 -13.66 -24.27 14.59
C VAL A 40 -14.95 -24.05 13.80
N LEU A 41 -15.18 -22.82 13.30
CA LEU A 41 -16.34 -22.50 12.49
C LEU A 41 -16.36 -23.31 11.18
N LEU A 42 -15.22 -23.39 10.48
CA LEU A 42 -15.10 -24.12 9.22
C LEU A 42 -15.27 -25.64 9.41
N ASP A 43 -14.79 -26.20 10.51
CA ASP A 43 -14.98 -27.61 10.88
C ASP A 43 -16.45 -27.92 11.17
N LEU A 44 -17.14 -27.06 11.92
CA LEU A 44 -18.58 -27.19 12.17
C LEU A 44 -19.37 -27.11 10.86
N TRP A 45 -19.01 -26.18 9.97
CA TRP A 45 -19.65 -26.07 8.66
C TRP A 45 -19.39 -27.32 7.82
N ALA A 46 -18.15 -27.81 7.76
CA ALA A 46 -17.79 -29.05 7.07
C ALA A 46 -18.62 -30.23 7.59
N ALA A 47 -18.76 -30.38 8.91
CA ALA A 47 -19.55 -31.43 9.53
C ALA A 47 -21.02 -31.43 9.09
N THR A 48 -21.65 -30.25 8.97
CA THR A 48 -23.02 -30.15 8.46
C THR A 48 -23.15 -30.50 6.98
N LEU A 49 -22.11 -30.23 6.18
CA LEU A 49 -22.11 -30.46 4.73
C LEU A 49 -21.79 -31.92 4.35
N LEU A 50 -21.12 -32.67 5.23
CA LEU A 50 -20.81 -34.09 5.02
C LEU A 50 -22.07 -34.92 4.72
N GLN A 51 -23.20 -34.61 5.37
CA GLN A 51 -24.48 -35.31 5.17
C GLN A 51 -25.01 -35.18 3.73
N HIS A 52 -24.56 -34.15 3.01
CA HIS A 52 -24.98 -33.85 1.65
C HIS A 52 -23.86 -34.10 0.62
N ASN A 53 -22.75 -34.74 1.01
CA ASN A 53 -21.55 -34.91 0.18
C ASN A 53 -21.03 -33.59 -0.44
N ASN A 54 -21.25 -32.46 0.26
CA ASN A 54 -20.81 -31.14 -0.17
C ASN A 54 -19.51 -30.74 0.53
N LYS A 55 -18.79 -29.77 -0.06
CA LYS A 55 -17.53 -29.23 0.48
C LYS A 55 -17.76 -27.84 1.09
N PRO A 56 -17.06 -27.49 2.19
CA PRO A 56 -17.10 -26.15 2.75
C PRO A 56 -16.48 -25.12 1.79
N LEU A 57 -16.83 -23.85 1.97
CA LEU A 57 -16.31 -22.74 1.15
C LEU A 57 -14.79 -22.58 1.28
N PHE A 58 -14.27 -22.78 2.49
CA PHE A 58 -12.85 -22.79 2.82
C PHE A 58 -12.54 -24.07 3.61
N ALA A 59 -11.34 -24.61 3.40
CA ALA A 59 -10.89 -25.80 4.12
C ALA A 59 -10.46 -25.47 5.56
N ASP A 60 -9.79 -24.34 5.74
CA ASP A 60 -9.23 -23.87 7.01
C ASP A 60 -8.96 -22.35 6.93
N CYS A 61 -8.51 -21.78 8.03
CA CYS A 61 -8.10 -20.38 8.13
C CYS A 61 -6.97 -20.04 7.14
N HIS A 62 -6.03 -20.96 6.90
CA HIS A 62 -4.96 -20.72 5.94
C HIS A 62 -5.50 -20.53 4.52
N ASN A 63 -6.53 -21.28 4.12
CA ASN A 63 -7.21 -21.14 2.84
C ASN A 63 -7.97 -19.81 2.73
N VAL A 64 -8.52 -19.30 3.85
CA VAL A 64 -9.12 -17.97 3.91
C VAL A 64 -8.06 -16.91 3.63
N HIS A 65 -6.99 -16.86 4.43
CA HIS A 65 -5.93 -15.86 4.28
C HIS A 65 -5.24 -15.94 2.91
N LYS A 66 -4.94 -17.15 2.45
CA LYS A 66 -4.36 -17.35 1.12
C LYS A 66 -5.24 -16.78 0.00
N ASN A 67 -6.57 -16.94 0.07
CA ASN A 67 -7.46 -16.33 -0.92
C ASN A 67 -7.51 -14.80 -0.79
N ILE A 68 -7.45 -14.26 0.42
CA ILE A 68 -7.32 -12.82 0.67
C ILE A 68 -6.05 -12.28 0.03
N ASP A 69 -4.90 -12.90 0.30
CA ASP A 69 -3.60 -12.51 -0.24
C ASP A 69 -3.50 -12.66 -1.77
N HIS A 70 -4.32 -13.51 -2.38
CA HIS A 70 -4.43 -13.67 -3.84
C HIS A 70 -5.49 -12.78 -4.49
N THR A 71 -6.09 -11.84 -3.76
CA THR A 71 -7.05 -10.89 -4.34
C THR A 71 -6.28 -9.89 -5.22
N PRO A 72 -6.58 -9.77 -6.53
CA PRO A 72 -5.81 -8.97 -7.49
C PRO A 72 -6.12 -7.46 -7.41
N LEU A 73 -6.37 -6.92 -6.21
CA LEU A 73 -6.57 -5.50 -5.98
C LEU A 73 -5.28 -4.91 -5.42
N GLY A 74 -4.60 -4.06 -6.20
CA GLY A 74 -3.39 -3.35 -5.75
C GLY A 74 -2.19 -4.28 -5.57
N ASP A 75 -1.94 -5.13 -6.56
CA ASP A 75 -1.14 -6.38 -6.54
C ASP A 75 0.38 -6.19 -6.37
N ILE A 76 0.80 -5.45 -5.34
CA ILE A 76 2.21 -5.31 -4.96
C ILE A 76 2.44 -6.19 -3.76
N LYS A 77 3.36 -7.14 -3.87
CA LYS A 77 3.63 -8.07 -2.76
C LYS A 77 4.40 -7.37 -1.65
N TRP A 78 4.11 -7.76 -0.42
CA TRP A 78 4.98 -7.43 0.70
C TRP A 78 6.33 -8.11 0.53
N GLN A 79 7.37 -7.34 0.76
CA GLN A 79 8.75 -7.78 0.83
C GLN A 79 9.31 -7.42 2.21
N SER A 80 10.39 -8.10 2.61
CA SER A 80 11.10 -7.70 3.82
C SER A 80 12.60 -7.91 3.72
N PHE A 81 13.31 -7.09 4.48
CA PHE A 81 14.73 -7.22 4.72
C PHE A 81 15.05 -6.83 6.16
N LYS A 82 16.20 -7.28 6.63
CA LYS A 82 16.67 -6.99 7.98
C LYS A 82 17.65 -5.83 7.96
N VAL A 83 17.49 -4.90 8.90
CA VAL A 83 18.43 -3.81 9.15
C VAL A 83 19.04 -3.94 10.54
N GLN A 84 20.25 -3.42 10.70
CA GLN A 84 20.95 -3.32 11.97
C GLN A 84 21.75 -2.02 11.98
N TYR A 85 21.94 -1.44 13.15
CA TYR A 85 22.80 -0.26 13.31
C TYR A 85 24.26 -0.57 12.95
N THR A 86 24.82 0.20 12.01
CA THR A 86 26.21 0.04 11.53
C THR A 86 27.14 1.18 11.95
N GLY A 87 26.63 2.17 12.72
CA GLY A 87 27.42 3.31 13.16
C GLY A 87 28.35 3.00 14.34
N GLN A 88 29.09 4.02 14.79
CA GLN A 88 29.98 3.89 15.95
C GLN A 88 29.17 3.66 17.23
N LYS A 89 29.49 2.58 17.94
CA LYS A 89 28.88 2.26 19.24
C LYS A 89 29.62 2.97 20.37
N PRO A 90 28.92 3.54 21.35
CA PRO A 90 29.55 4.07 22.55
C PRO A 90 30.38 3.00 23.28
N THR A 91 31.51 3.39 23.87
CA THR A 91 32.38 2.46 24.64
C THR A 91 31.71 1.92 25.90
N HIS A 92 30.73 2.65 26.44
CA HIS A 92 29.95 2.29 27.61
C HIS A 92 28.46 2.57 27.34
N ASN A 93 27.58 1.78 27.95
CA ASN A 93 26.12 1.91 27.81
C ASN A 93 25.61 1.78 26.36
N VAL A 94 26.06 0.73 25.65
CA VAL A 94 25.49 0.40 24.33
C VAL A 94 24.00 0.10 24.51
N LEU A 95 23.17 0.83 23.77
CA LEU A 95 21.72 0.64 23.80
C LEU A 95 21.36 -0.63 23.03
N LEU A 96 20.44 -1.42 23.57
CA LEU A 96 20.08 -2.74 23.03
C LEU A 96 19.70 -2.69 21.53
N TRP A 97 19.02 -1.64 21.10
CA TRP A 97 18.63 -1.46 19.69
C TRP A 97 19.81 -1.41 18.72
N MET A 98 21.01 -1.01 19.19
CA MET A 98 22.22 -0.94 18.35
C MET A 98 22.81 -2.34 18.03
N ASP A 99 22.45 -3.36 18.81
CA ASP A 99 22.86 -4.75 18.60
C ASP A 99 21.73 -5.59 18.00
N GLN A 100 20.49 -5.10 18.02
CA GLN A 100 19.33 -5.80 17.49
C GLN A 100 19.22 -5.68 15.97
N SER A 101 18.64 -6.72 15.37
CA SER A 101 18.20 -6.70 13.98
C SER A 101 16.70 -6.43 13.94
N HIS A 102 16.30 -5.51 13.07
CA HIS A 102 14.90 -5.12 12.88
C HIS A 102 14.44 -5.53 11.49
N ASP A 103 13.21 -6.03 11.38
CA ASP A 103 12.58 -6.34 10.10
C ASP A 103 11.94 -5.07 9.53
N VAL A 104 12.27 -4.76 8.28
CA VAL A 104 11.59 -3.74 7.48
C VAL A 104 10.68 -4.47 6.52
N TRP A 105 9.37 -4.24 6.65
CA TRP A 105 8.35 -4.72 5.73
C TRP A 105 7.94 -3.58 4.81
N TYR A 106 7.92 -3.83 3.51
CA TYR A 106 7.64 -2.80 2.51
C TYR A 106 7.01 -3.38 1.25
N HIS A 107 6.26 -2.55 0.55
CA HIS A 107 5.95 -2.74 -0.86
C HIS A 107 7.05 -2.07 -1.69
N ASP A 108 7.39 -2.64 -2.85
CA ASP A 108 8.35 -2.01 -3.76
C ASP A 108 7.88 -0.58 -4.09
N PRO A 109 8.62 0.48 -3.69
CA PRO A 109 8.14 1.84 -3.85
C PRO A 109 7.96 2.24 -5.31
N HIS A 110 8.76 1.67 -6.22
CA HIS A 110 8.65 1.93 -7.63
C HIS A 110 7.38 1.28 -8.21
N GLU A 111 7.06 0.05 -7.83
CA GLU A 111 5.78 -0.57 -8.22
C GLU A 111 4.58 0.19 -7.64
N VAL A 112 4.68 0.69 -6.40
CA VAL A 112 3.62 1.52 -5.77
C VAL A 112 3.37 2.77 -6.59
N ILE A 113 4.43 3.51 -6.94
CA ILE A 113 4.32 4.73 -7.74
C ILE A 113 3.77 4.42 -9.13
N GLN A 114 4.21 3.34 -9.78
CA GLN A 114 3.66 2.93 -11.08
C GLN A 114 2.17 2.61 -11.02
N ASN A 115 1.70 1.99 -9.94
CA ASN A 115 0.27 1.72 -9.73
C ASN A 115 -0.53 3.00 -9.51
N ILE A 116 0.00 3.97 -8.75
CA ILE A 116 -0.63 5.28 -8.56
C ILE A 116 -0.73 6.01 -9.92
N LEU A 117 0.37 6.07 -10.68
CA LEU A 117 0.41 6.69 -12.01
C LEU A 117 -0.46 5.98 -13.06
N GLY A 118 -0.67 4.68 -12.88
CA GLY A 118 -1.51 3.86 -13.75
C GLY A 118 -3.00 3.88 -13.41
N ASN A 119 -3.38 4.49 -12.29
CA ASN A 119 -4.77 4.52 -11.85
C ASN A 119 -5.57 5.56 -12.66
N PRO A 120 -6.56 5.16 -13.47
CA PRO A 120 -7.35 6.08 -14.28
C PRO A 120 -8.16 7.07 -13.43
N ASP A 121 -8.47 6.75 -12.18
CA ASP A 121 -9.25 7.64 -11.31
C ASP A 121 -8.52 8.96 -11.03
N TYR A 122 -7.18 8.96 -11.07
CA TYR A 122 -6.36 10.16 -10.89
C TYR A 122 -6.01 10.88 -12.19
N ALA A 123 -6.41 10.36 -13.35
CA ALA A 123 -5.95 10.89 -14.64
C ALA A 123 -6.32 12.37 -14.88
N THR A 124 -7.42 12.84 -14.28
CA THR A 124 -7.87 14.24 -14.36
C THR A 124 -7.32 15.13 -13.26
N GLU A 125 -6.73 14.54 -12.22
CA GLU A 125 -6.16 15.23 -11.07
C GLU A 125 -4.64 15.40 -11.21
N MET A 126 -4.03 14.70 -12.18
CA MET A 126 -2.58 14.77 -12.40
C MET A 126 -2.13 16.03 -13.12
N ASP A 127 -1.18 16.74 -12.50
CA ASP A 127 -0.40 17.76 -13.17
C ASP A 127 0.80 17.14 -13.90
N TYR A 128 0.84 17.29 -15.23
CA TYR A 128 1.93 16.76 -16.07
C TYR A 128 3.09 17.75 -16.27
N GLN A 129 2.94 18.98 -15.78
CA GLN A 129 3.96 20.00 -15.87
C GLN A 129 3.84 20.96 -14.67
N PRO A 130 4.97 21.53 -14.19
CA PRO A 130 4.90 22.64 -13.26
C PRO A 130 4.11 23.80 -13.87
N TYR A 131 3.43 24.55 -13.01
CA TYR A 131 2.66 25.72 -13.42
C TYR A 131 2.86 26.85 -12.42
N HIS A 132 2.57 28.07 -12.84
CA HIS A 132 2.49 29.22 -11.95
C HIS A 132 1.10 29.81 -12.09
N GLU A 133 0.42 29.99 -10.97
CA GLU A 133 -0.90 30.61 -10.91
C GLU A 133 -0.78 32.01 -10.33
N TYR A 134 -1.42 33.00 -10.95
CA TYR A 134 -1.34 34.39 -10.51
C TYR A 134 -2.72 34.94 -10.20
N SER A 135 -2.82 35.72 -9.13
CA SER A 135 -4.06 36.42 -8.77
C SER A 135 -4.45 37.44 -9.84
N ALA A 136 -5.74 37.47 -10.19
CA ALA A 136 -6.29 38.41 -11.19
C ALA A 136 -6.14 39.89 -10.78
N ASP A 137 -6.17 40.18 -9.48
CA ASP A 137 -6.23 41.55 -8.96
C ASP A 137 -4.85 42.20 -8.76
N GLY A 138 -3.78 41.40 -8.71
CA GLY A 138 -2.44 41.88 -8.31
C GLY A 138 -1.25 41.22 -8.99
N ASN A 139 -1.48 40.22 -9.86
CA ASN A 139 -0.41 39.43 -10.50
C ASN A 139 0.57 38.81 -9.49
N GLU A 140 0.08 38.49 -8.29
CA GLU A 140 0.83 37.82 -7.23
C GLU A 140 0.74 36.31 -7.42
N HIS A 141 1.90 35.64 -7.35
CA HIS A 141 1.98 34.19 -7.46
C HIS A 141 1.26 33.50 -6.30
N GLN A 142 0.30 32.65 -6.62
CA GLN A 142 -0.44 31.81 -5.69
C GLN A 142 0.18 30.43 -5.59
N TRP A 143 0.28 29.93 -4.36
CA TRP A 143 0.81 28.60 -4.08
C TRP A 143 -0.29 27.76 -3.45
N GLN A 144 -0.66 26.67 -4.12
CA GLN A 144 -1.66 25.74 -3.62
C GLN A 144 -1.03 24.36 -3.48
N ASP A 145 -0.62 23.80 -4.61
CA ASP A 145 -0.10 22.45 -4.71
C ASP A 145 1.41 22.43 -4.98
N PHE A 146 2.02 21.25 -4.95
CA PHE A 146 3.47 21.16 -5.05
C PHE A 146 3.98 21.60 -6.43
N MET A 147 3.24 21.25 -7.48
CA MET A 147 3.58 21.58 -8.87
C MET A 147 3.43 23.08 -9.19
N SER A 148 2.77 23.84 -8.32
CA SER A 148 2.69 25.29 -8.45
C SER A 148 3.97 26.01 -8.00
N ARG A 149 4.97 25.29 -7.45
CA ARG A 149 6.16 25.87 -6.81
C ARG A 149 7.33 26.09 -7.76
N ASP A 150 8.09 27.17 -7.52
CA ASP A 150 9.36 27.46 -8.24
C ASP A 150 10.32 26.26 -8.20
N TRP A 151 10.32 25.50 -7.11
CA TRP A 151 11.17 24.32 -6.99
C TRP A 151 10.83 23.25 -8.03
N ALA A 152 9.55 22.97 -8.27
CA ALA A 152 9.13 21.99 -9.28
C ALA A 152 9.51 22.46 -10.69
N TRP A 153 9.37 23.76 -10.96
CA TRP A 153 9.81 24.39 -12.19
C TRP A 153 11.32 24.21 -12.41
N ASN A 154 12.13 24.53 -11.39
CA ASN A 154 13.58 24.37 -11.45
C ASN A 154 14.01 22.91 -11.69
N GLN A 155 13.28 21.93 -11.13
CA GLN A 155 13.56 20.51 -11.40
C GLN A 155 13.27 20.16 -12.86
N ALA A 156 12.12 20.59 -13.41
CA ALA A 156 11.80 20.37 -14.81
C ALA A 156 12.82 21.01 -15.76
N ASP A 157 13.31 22.21 -15.45
CA ASP A 157 14.39 22.88 -16.21
C ASP A 157 15.73 22.14 -16.15
N ILE A 158 16.04 21.46 -15.04
CA ILE A 158 17.24 20.63 -14.95
C ILE A 158 17.08 19.36 -15.78
N ILE A 159 15.94 18.68 -15.64
CA ILE A 159 15.64 17.41 -16.31
C ILE A 159 15.60 17.60 -17.83
N SER A 160 14.95 18.66 -18.32
CA SER A 160 14.79 18.94 -19.75
C SER A 160 16.11 19.17 -20.52
N LYS A 161 17.23 19.37 -19.82
CA LYS A 161 18.57 19.43 -20.44
C LYS A 161 19.04 18.08 -20.96
N ASP A 162 18.49 16.99 -20.44
CA ASP A 162 18.76 15.64 -20.89
C ASP A 162 17.84 15.28 -22.07
N PRO A 163 18.39 15.08 -23.29
CA PRO A 163 17.59 14.74 -24.47
C PRO A 163 16.82 13.42 -24.34
N ASP A 164 17.23 12.50 -23.46
CA ASP A 164 16.52 11.22 -23.24
C ASP A 164 15.23 11.40 -22.43
N THR A 165 15.01 12.58 -21.85
CA THR A 165 13.83 12.89 -21.02
C THR A 165 12.72 13.59 -21.79
N VAL A 166 12.91 13.85 -23.09
CA VAL A 166 11.91 14.51 -23.93
C VAL A 166 10.60 13.72 -23.94
N GLY A 167 9.50 14.37 -23.56
CA GLY A 167 8.18 13.75 -23.44
C GLY A 167 7.91 13.04 -22.11
N SER A 168 8.87 13.06 -21.17
CA SER A 168 8.67 12.60 -19.79
C SER A 168 8.04 13.70 -18.94
N THR A 169 7.33 13.28 -17.89
CA THR A 169 6.82 14.18 -16.83
C THR A 169 7.68 14.05 -15.57
N PHE A 170 7.91 15.15 -14.88
CA PHE A 170 8.52 15.13 -13.55
C PHE A 170 7.49 14.62 -12.54
N VAL A 171 7.86 13.61 -11.74
CA VAL A 171 7.04 13.07 -10.66
C VAL A 171 7.84 13.16 -9.37
N LEU A 172 7.40 14.04 -8.46
CA LEU A 172 7.98 14.12 -7.13
C LEU A 172 7.52 12.93 -6.29
N VAL A 173 8.46 12.29 -5.59
CA VAL A 173 8.14 11.33 -4.52
C VAL A 173 8.19 12.03 -3.16
N ILE A 174 7.10 11.98 -2.42
CA ILE A 174 6.98 12.51 -1.06
C ILE A 174 7.01 11.35 -0.08
N LEU A 175 7.87 11.45 0.93
CA LEU A 175 7.97 10.47 2.01
C LEU A 175 7.56 11.12 3.33
N GLY A 176 6.67 10.46 4.07
CA GLY A 176 6.25 10.87 5.41
C GLY A 176 6.42 9.73 6.38
N SER A 177 6.92 9.99 7.59
CA SER A 177 6.98 8.98 8.64
C SER A 177 6.27 9.49 9.88
N ASP A 178 5.53 8.61 10.53
CA ASP A 178 5.01 8.84 11.88
C ASP A 178 5.57 7.78 12.83
N LYS A 179 5.40 8.02 14.13
CA LYS A 179 5.63 7.01 15.15
C LYS A 179 4.25 6.59 15.68
N ILE A 180 3.94 5.31 15.56
CA ILE A 180 2.73 4.73 16.12
C ILE A 180 3.09 3.70 17.18
N THR A 181 2.60 3.95 18.39
CA THR A 181 2.65 2.98 19.49
C THR A 181 1.43 2.07 19.38
N VAL A 182 1.65 0.79 19.12
CA VAL A 182 0.57 -0.21 19.07
C VAL A 182 0.23 -0.62 20.49
N SER A 183 -0.95 -0.25 20.97
CA SER A 183 -1.34 -0.38 22.38
C SER A 183 -2.01 -1.70 22.75
N VAL A 184 -2.13 -2.69 21.84
CA VAL A 184 -2.90 -3.91 22.13
C VAL A 184 -2.08 -5.20 21.94
N ALA A 185 -1.90 -5.89 23.07
CA ALA A 185 -1.66 -7.32 23.27
C ALA A 185 -0.33 -8.00 22.83
N THR A 186 0.64 -7.32 22.23
CA THR A 186 1.96 -7.93 21.91
C THR A 186 3.14 -7.08 22.32
N GLY A 187 3.28 -6.80 23.62
CA GLY A 187 4.46 -6.16 24.19
C GLY A 187 4.74 -4.75 23.67
N THR A 188 5.77 -4.11 24.22
CA THR A 188 6.17 -2.75 23.86
C THR A 188 6.88 -2.74 22.49
N ASN A 189 6.14 -2.92 21.40
CA ASN A 189 6.65 -2.77 20.05
C ASN A 189 6.15 -1.44 19.46
N ASP A 190 7.08 -0.52 19.22
CA ASP A 190 6.81 0.70 18.45
C ASP A 190 6.99 0.39 16.96
N TYR A 191 6.03 0.83 16.14
CA TYR A 191 6.13 0.77 14.68
C TYR A 191 6.40 2.16 14.13
N TYR A 192 7.18 2.20 13.05
CA TYR A 192 7.58 3.42 12.36
C TYR A 192 7.20 3.29 10.89
N PRO A 193 5.93 3.52 10.53
CA PRO A 193 5.53 3.49 9.15
C PRO A 193 6.22 4.60 8.37
N LEU A 194 6.50 4.30 7.11
CA LEU A 194 6.95 5.24 6.11
C LEU A 194 5.92 5.20 4.97
N TYR A 195 5.24 6.32 4.77
CA TYR A 195 4.26 6.53 3.73
C TYR A 195 4.93 7.14 2.50
N VAL A 196 4.45 6.76 1.32
CA VAL A 196 4.88 7.26 0.02
C VAL A 196 3.67 7.88 -0.67
N SER A 197 3.83 9.08 -1.20
CA SER A 197 2.89 9.66 -2.17
C SER A 197 3.65 10.32 -3.32
N ILE A 198 2.93 10.74 -4.36
CA ILE A 198 3.49 11.56 -5.43
C ILE A 198 2.93 12.97 -5.38
N GLY A 199 3.75 13.97 -5.71
CA GLY A 199 3.41 15.38 -5.54
C GLY A 199 2.69 16.02 -6.72
N ASN A 200 2.36 15.25 -7.76
CA ASN A 200 1.67 15.72 -8.95
C ASN A 200 0.23 15.20 -9.06
N ILE A 201 -0.32 14.72 -7.94
CA ILE A 201 -1.74 14.45 -7.66
C ILE A 201 -2.09 15.27 -6.41
#